data_AF-A0A2S4HM39-F1
#
_entry.id   AF-A0A2S4HM39-F1
#
_cell.length_a   1.000
_cell.length_b   1.000
_cell.length_c   1.000
_cell.angle_alpha   90.00
_cell.angle_beta   90.00
_cell.angle_gamma   90.00
#
_symmetry.space_group_name_H-M   'P 1'
#
loop_
_entity.id
_entity.type
_entity.pdbx_description
1 polymer ?
#
loop_
_entity_poly.entity_id
_entity_poly.type
_entity_poly.pdbx_seq_one_letter_code
_entity_poly.pdbx_strand_id
1 'polypeptide(L)'
;MSTDTLLPRISEVKGQPTWVDSNLPDLRTLVRELRTHALEEVTAASTHEDAIEVTAQHLGFIDSAILSITVNTPMGDVTILRSSIYHIVEKRLDARERYVKLALNTLTGPLEVWKVAFTDGTDRLAFIGAYESKRQMLVSVVFFEGQMLWNFMHTDAKSLNKHRHGELLYRRYTLF
;
A
#
# COMPACT_ATOMS: atom_id res chain seq x y z
N MET A 1 -30.31 -3.81 30.68
CA MET A 1 -29.91 -2.82 29.66
C MET A 1 -28.44 -3.05 29.37
N SER A 2 -28.11 -3.77 28.30
CA SER A 2 -26.72 -3.95 27.88
C SER A 2 -26.24 -2.66 27.23
N THR A 3 -25.28 -2.00 27.86
CA THR A 3 -24.50 -0.93 27.23
C THR A 3 -23.57 -1.59 26.23
N ASP A 4 -24.07 -1.76 25.01
CA ASP A 4 -23.26 -2.11 23.85
C ASP A 4 -22.28 -0.96 23.62
N THR A 5 -21.10 -1.09 24.22
CA THR A 5 -20.06 -0.08 24.15
C THR A 5 -19.44 -0.26 22.78
N LEU A 6 -20.02 0.40 21.78
CA LEU A 6 -19.47 0.45 20.42
C LEU A 6 -18.01 0.83 20.52
N LEU A 7 -17.12 -0.16 20.33
CA LEU A 7 -15.70 0.10 20.23
C LEU A 7 -15.50 1.15 19.14
N PRO A 8 -14.77 2.24 19.41
CA PRO A 8 -14.58 3.29 18.43
C PRO A 8 -13.97 2.70 17.17
N ARG A 9 -14.58 3.00 16.02
CA ARG A 9 -14.08 2.57 14.72
C ARG A 9 -12.68 3.12 14.51
N ILE A 10 -11.70 2.24 14.31
CA ILE A 10 -10.32 2.60 14.01
C ILE A 10 -10.29 3.38 12.68
N SER A 11 -9.72 4.59 12.70
CA SER A 11 -9.59 5.47 11.53
C SER A 11 -8.34 6.33 11.63
N GLU A 12 -7.95 6.99 10.53
CA GLU A 12 -6.83 7.95 10.52
C GLU A 12 -7.16 9.15 11.43
N VAL A 13 -6.16 9.63 12.19
CA VAL A 13 -6.29 10.87 12.96
C VAL A 13 -6.48 12.06 12.01
N LYS A 14 -7.45 12.92 12.30
CA LYS A 14 -7.75 14.10 11.47
C LYS A 14 -6.72 15.21 11.68
N GLY A 15 -6.49 16.01 10.64
CA GLY A 15 -5.66 17.21 10.72
C GLY A 15 -4.15 16.96 10.73
N GLN A 16 -3.71 15.76 10.34
CA GLN A 16 -2.30 15.47 10.15
C GLN A 16 -1.71 16.35 9.02
N PRO A 17 -0.43 16.79 9.12
CA PRO A 17 0.24 17.53 8.06
C PRO A 17 0.17 16.77 6.74
N THR A 18 0.06 17.49 5.64
CA THR A 18 -0.09 16.93 4.30
C THR A 18 1.13 17.22 3.44
N TRP A 19 1.16 16.60 2.26
CA TRP A 19 2.15 16.92 1.22
C TRP A 19 2.20 18.40 0.84
N VAL A 20 1.10 19.15 1.00
CA VAL A 20 1.07 20.61 0.77
C VAL A 20 1.89 21.33 1.83
N ASP A 21 1.71 20.96 3.10
CA ASP A 21 2.46 21.55 4.23
C ASP A 21 3.97 21.24 4.14
N SER A 22 4.32 20.14 3.46
CA SER A 22 5.69 19.72 3.20
C SER A 22 6.27 20.30 1.89
N ASN A 23 5.56 21.20 1.20
CA ASN A 23 5.94 21.79 -0.10
C ASN A 23 6.30 20.75 -1.17
N LEU A 24 5.61 19.61 -1.19
CA LEU A 24 5.86 18.55 -2.15
C LEU A 24 5.06 18.77 -3.44
N PRO A 25 5.51 18.23 -4.59
CA PRO A 25 4.77 18.33 -5.84
C PRO A 25 3.43 17.59 -5.77
N ASP A 26 2.43 18.09 -6.47
CA ASP A 26 1.16 17.40 -6.69
C ASP A 26 1.37 16.19 -7.62
N LEU A 27 0.91 15.00 -7.21
CA LEU A 27 1.03 13.79 -8.04
C LEU A 27 0.34 13.91 -9.41
N ARG A 28 -0.64 14.80 -9.57
CA ARG A 28 -1.31 15.06 -10.87
C ARG A 28 -0.38 15.66 -11.90
N THR A 29 0.57 16.48 -11.45
CA THR A 29 1.52 17.21 -12.29
C THR A 29 2.97 16.76 -12.06
N LEU A 30 3.16 15.63 -11.37
CA LEU A 30 4.47 15.05 -11.13
C LEU A 30 5.15 14.74 -12.47
N VAL A 31 6.34 15.29 -12.64
CA VAL A 31 7.17 15.14 -13.85
C VAL A 31 7.49 13.67 -14.12
N ARG A 32 7.69 13.36 -15.39
CA ARG A 32 7.82 11.97 -15.87
C ARG A 32 9.01 11.26 -15.23
N GLU A 33 10.12 11.97 -15.05
CA GLU A 33 11.40 11.47 -14.55
C GLU A 33 11.31 10.97 -13.10
N LEU A 34 10.33 11.46 -12.34
CA LEU A 34 10.08 11.01 -10.97
C LEU A 34 9.15 9.79 -10.91
N ARG A 35 8.48 9.44 -12.01
CA ARG A 35 7.57 8.30 -12.10
C ARG A 35 8.35 7.04 -12.43
N THR A 36 7.95 5.95 -11.79
CA THR A 36 8.39 4.62 -12.20
C THR A 36 7.71 4.24 -13.51
N HIS A 37 8.41 3.52 -14.40
CA HIS A 37 7.81 3.00 -15.63
C HIS A 37 6.57 2.15 -15.33
N ALA A 38 5.60 2.19 -16.24
CA ALA A 38 4.41 1.36 -16.14
C ALA A 38 4.80 -0.12 -16.08
N LEU A 39 4.12 -0.86 -15.21
CA LEU A 39 4.24 -2.31 -15.11
C LEU A 39 3.01 -2.96 -15.72
N GLU A 40 3.22 -4.11 -16.37
CA GLU A 40 2.11 -4.91 -16.88
C GLU A 40 1.24 -5.41 -15.75
N GLU A 41 -0.07 -5.25 -15.92
CA GLU A 41 -1.06 -5.81 -15.01
C GLU A 41 -1.15 -7.32 -15.21
N VAL A 42 -1.42 -8.03 -14.12
CA VAL A 42 -1.70 -9.46 -14.15
C VAL A 42 -3.13 -9.68 -14.66
N THR A 43 -3.39 -10.77 -15.36
CA THR A 43 -4.73 -11.16 -15.77
C THR A 43 -5.63 -11.36 -14.56
N ALA A 44 -6.83 -10.79 -14.59
CA ALA A 44 -7.81 -10.93 -13.52
C ALA A 44 -8.26 -12.40 -13.40
N ALA A 45 -8.32 -12.88 -12.17
CA ALA A 45 -8.81 -14.21 -11.89
C ALA A 45 -10.35 -14.24 -11.83
N SER A 46 -10.97 -15.32 -12.29
CA SER A 46 -12.44 -15.45 -12.32
C SER A 46 -13.05 -15.81 -10.97
N THR A 47 -12.30 -16.46 -10.08
CA THR A 47 -12.74 -16.87 -8.75
C THR A 47 -11.95 -16.15 -7.66
N HIS A 48 -12.38 -16.27 -6.40
CA HIS A 48 -11.64 -15.69 -5.29
C HIS A 48 -10.38 -16.50 -4.99
N GLU A 49 -10.50 -17.82 -5.03
CA GLU A 49 -9.45 -18.81 -4.81
C GLU A 49 -8.32 -18.62 -5.83
N ASP A 50 -8.66 -18.49 -7.11
CA ASP A 50 -7.67 -18.24 -8.16
C ASP A 50 -6.99 -16.88 -7.97
N ALA A 51 -7.71 -15.86 -7.49
CA ALA A 51 -7.13 -14.55 -7.21
C ALA A 51 -6.12 -14.60 -6.06
N ILE A 52 -6.38 -15.45 -5.06
CA ILE A 52 -5.44 -15.69 -3.95
C ILE A 52 -4.17 -16.33 -4.51
N GLU A 53 -4.30 -17.39 -5.32
CA GLU A 53 -3.13 -18.10 -5.86
C GLU A 53 -2.34 -17.24 -6.84
N VAL A 54 -3.00 -16.49 -7.73
CA VAL A 54 -2.33 -15.52 -8.62
C VAL A 54 -1.56 -14.47 -7.82
N THR A 55 -2.16 -13.93 -6.75
CA THR A 55 -1.49 -12.94 -5.89
C THR A 55 -0.31 -13.59 -5.16
N ALA A 56 -0.48 -14.78 -4.61
CA ALA A 56 0.56 -15.52 -3.89
C ALA A 56 1.77 -15.80 -4.79
N GLN A 57 1.54 -16.31 -6.00
CA GLN A 57 2.60 -16.58 -6.97
C GLN A 57 3.41 -15.33 -7.30
N HIS A 58 2.75 -14.20 -7.57
CA HIS A 58 3.44 -12.95 -7.89
C HIS A 58 4.11 -12.26 -6.71
N LEU A 59 3.67 -12.55 -5.48
CA LEU A 59 4.36 -12.14 -4.27
C LEU A 59 5.61 -12.99 -3.99
N GLY A 60 5.70 -14.20 -4.57
CA GLY A 60 6.84 -15.11 -4.40
C GLY A 60 6.55 -16.32 -3.51
N PHE A 61 5.28 -16.60 -3.21
CA PHE A 61 4.87 -17.83 -2.55
C PHE A 61 4.86 -19.00 -3.55
N ILE A 62 6.05 -19.54 -3.83
CA ILE A 62 6.26 -20.62 -4.80
C ILE A 62 5.83 -22.01 -4.30
N ASP A 63 5.65 -22.16 -2.99
CA ASP A 63 5.22 -23.39 -2.33
C ASP A 63 4.09 -23.07 -1.33
N SER A 64 3.11 -23.96 -1.22
CA SER A 64 1.98 -23.84 -0.29
C SER A 64 2.37 -23.89 1.19
N ALA A 65 3.51 -24.51 1.51
CA ALA A 65 4.08 -24.54 2.87
C ALA A 65 4.69 -23.20 3.30
N ILE A 66 4.94 -22.28 2.37
CA ILE A 66 5.44 -20.93 2.70
C ILE A 66 4.27 -20.11 3.25
N LEU A 67 4.31 -19.84 4.56
CA LEU A 67 3.27 -19.08 5.26
C LEU A 67 3.54 -17.58 5.30
N SER A 68 4.79 -17.17 5.08
CA SER A 68 5.19 -15.78 5.05
C SER A 68 6.40 -15.57 4.14
N ILE A 69 6.50 -14.38 3.57
CA ILE A 69 7.69 -13.91 2.86
C ILE A 69 8.14 -12.58 3.45
N THR A 70 9.42 -12.24 3.29
CA THR A 70 9.98 -10.97 3.70
C THR A 70 10.42 -10.19 2.47
N VAL A 71 10.03 -8.92 2.40
CA VAL A 71 10.41 -7.98 1.35
C VAL A 71 11.25 -6.88 1.98
N ASN A 72 12.47 -6.68 1.49
CA ASN A 72 13.31 -5.56 1.94
C ASN A 72 12.75 -4.26 1.35
N THR A 73 12.60 -3.24 2.19
CA THR A 73 12.12 -1.91 1.79
C THR A 73 13.05 -0.82 2.31
N PRO A 74 12.95 0.43 1.81
CA PRO A 74 13.69 1.55 2.40
C PRO A 74 13.41 1.79 3.89
N MET A 75 12.29 1.27 4.42
CA MET A 75 11.91 1.38 5.83
C MET A 75 12.27 0.13 6.65
N GLY A 76 13.02 -0.81 6.07
CA GLY A 76 13.33 -2.11 6.68
C GLY A 76 12.46 -3.23 6.12
N ASP A 77 12.56 -4.39 6.76
CA ASP A 77 11.90 -5.61 6.31
C ASP A 77 10.39 -5.58 6.57
N VAL A 78 9.61 -5.84 5.51
CA VAL A 78 8.16 -6.00 5.57
C VAL A 78 7.82 -7.47 5.38
N THR A 79 7.15 -8.06 6.36
CA THR A 79 6.58 -9.41 6.29
C THR A 79 5.26 -9.38 5.55
N ILE A 80 5.05 -10.32 4.64
CA ILE A 80 3.76 -10.56 3.99
C ILE A 80 3.30 -11.95 4.40
N LEU A 81 2.15 -12.04 5.06
CA LEU A 81 1.55 -13.32 5.45
C LEU A 81 0.71 -13.87 4.30
N ARG A 82 0.80 -15.18 4.02
CA ARG A 82 -0.05 -15.81 3.00
C ARG A 82 -1.54 -15.64 3.33
N SER A 83 -1.89 -15.70 4.61
CA SER A 83 -3.26 -15.55 5.10
C SER A 83 -3.87 -14.17 4.83
N SER A 84 -3.06 -13.10 4.74
CA SER A 84 -3.60 -11.76 4.46
C SER A 84 -4.07 -11.60 3.02
N ILE A 85 -3.59 -12.44 2.10
CA ILE A 85 -3.96 -12.41 0.67
C ILE A 85 -5.47 -12.55 0.48
N TYR A 86 -6.10 -13.43 1.28
CA TYR A 86 -7.55 -13.60 1.26
C TYR A 86 -8.27 -12.26 1.39
N HIS A 87 -7.97 -11.50 2.44
CA HIS A 87 -8.58 -10.19 2.69
C HIS A 87 -8.19 -9.13 1.65
N ILE A 88 -6.97 -9.19 1.12
CA ILE A 88 -6.52 -8.25 0.09
C ILE A 88 -7.40 -8.37 -1.15
N VAL A 89 -7.75 -9.59 -1.59
CA VAL A 89 -8.47 -9.82 -2.84
C VAL A 89 -9.95 -10.19 -2.66
N GLU A 90 -10.47 -10.15 -1.44
CA GLU A 90 -11.84 -10.50 -1.05
C GLU A 90 -12.90 -9.76 -1.88
N LYS A 91 -12.72 -8.44 -2.08
CA LYS A 91 -13.62 -7.64 -2.92
C LYS A 91 -13.33 -7.85 -4.41
N ARG A 92 -13.89 -8.92 -4.98
CA ARG A 92 -13.63 -9.35 -6.37
C ARG A 92 -13.88 -8.28 -7.45
N LEU A 93 -14.85 -7.39 -7.25
CA LEU A 93 -15.11 -6.27 -8.18
C LEU A 93 -13.90 -5.35 -8.38
N ASP A 94 -13.00 -5.28 -7.39
CA ASP A 94 -11.80 -4.45 -7.48
C ASP A 94 -10.66 -5.15 -8.24
N ALA A 95 -10.72 -6.48 -8.42
CA ALA A 95 -9.72 -7.33 -9.08
C ALA A 95 -8.27 -6.96 -8.70
N ARG A 96 -8.00 -6.87 -7.38
CA ARG A 96 -6.74 -6.33 -6.84
C ARG A 96 -5.52 -7.15 -7.23
N GLU A 97 -5.67 -8.45 -7.45
CA GLU A 97 -4.60 -9.34 -7.90
C GLU A 97 -3.90 -8.84 -9.17
N ARG A 98 -4.62 -8.11 -10.04
CA ARG A 98 -4.06 -7.50 -11.26
C ARG A 98 -2.88 -6.57 -10.99
N TYR A 99 -2.87 -5.94 -9.82
CA TYR A 99 -1.93 -4.88 -9.47
C TYR A 99 -0.85 -5.34 -8.47
N VAL A 100 -0.76 -6.65 -8.20
CA VAL A 100 0.22 -7.21 -7.25
C VAL A 100 1.67 -6.84 -7.61
N LYS A 101 2.02 -6.79 -8.91
CA LYS A 101 3.33 -6.35 -9.37
C LYS A 101 3.63 -4.89 -9.01
N LEU A 102 2.63 -4.01 -9.11
CA LEU A 102 2.75 -2.61 -8.69
C LEU A 102 2.90 -2.51 -7.17
N ALA A 103 2.17 -3.33 -6.41
CA ALA A 103 2.29 -3.36 -4.96
C ALA A 103 3.70 -3.78 -4.52
N LEU A 104 4.23 -4.87 -5.07
CA LEU A 104 5.60 -5.33 -4.76
C LEU A 104 6.64 -4.29 -5.15
N ASN A 105 6.53 -3.70 -6.34
CA ASN A 105 7.42 -2.64 -6.78
C ASN A 105 7.35 -1.40 -5.87
N THR A 106 6.16 -1.02 -5.41
CA THR A 106 5.95 0.10 -4.47
C THR A 106 6.58 -0.15 -3.10
N LEU A 107 6.58 -1.39 -2.60
CA LEU A 107 7.29 -1.72 -1.35
C LEU A 107 8.81 -1.56 -1.50
N THR A 108 9.37 -2.07 -2.59
CA THR A 108 10.84 -2.09 -2.80
C THR A 108 11.40 -0.76 -3.28
N GLY A 109 10.60 0.05 -3.97
CA GLY A 109 11.02 1.29 -4.61
C GLY A 109 9.92 2.36 -4.61
N PRO A 110 9.41 2.76 -3.44
CA PRO A 110 8.37 3.79 -3.33
C PRO A 110 8.87 5.14 -3.86
N LEU A 111 7.93 5.99 -4.28
CA LEU A 111 8.19 7.42 -4.46
C LEU A 111 8.39 8.09 -3.09
N GLU A 112 7.46 7.81 -2.17
CA GLU A 112 7.41 8.35 -0.81
C GLU A 112 6.93 7.28 0.17
N VAL A 113 7.32 7.40 1.44
CA VAL A 113 6.70 6.67 2.55
C VAL A 113 6.28 7.65 3.64
N TRP A 114 5.03 7.54 4.05
CA TRP A 114 4.42 8.37 5.08
C TRP A 114 4.04 7.53 6.29
N LYS A 115 4.28 8.05 7.48
CA LYS A 115 3.79 7.49 8.73
C LYS A 115 2.51 8.20 9.12
N VAL A 116 1.42 7.44 9.18
CA VAL A 116 0.06 7.92 9.39
C VAL A 116 -0.45 7.44 10.75
N ALA A 117 -0.83 8.37 11.62
CA ALA A 117 -1.38 8.07 12.93
C ALA A 117 -2.86 7.64 12.84
N PHE A 118 -3.25 6.65 13.65
CA PHE A 118 -4.62 6.13 13.77
C PHE A 118 -5.21 6.38 15.16
N THR A 119 -6.54 6.37 15.25
CA THR A 119 -7.30 6.67 16.48
C THR A 119 -7.13 5.64 17.60
N ASP A 120 -6.57 4.47 17.29
CA ASP A 120 -6.20 3.45 18.28
C ASP A 120 -4.80 3.65 18.87
N GLY A 121 -4.15 4.78 18.55
CA GLY A 121 -2.79 5.10 19.00
C GLY A 121 -1.71 4.33 18.22
N THR A 122 -2.08 3.57 17.19
CA THR A 122 -1.12 2.92 16.29
C THR A 122 -0.75 3.81 15.13
N ASP A 123 0.34 3.47 14.46
CA ASP A 123 0.77 4.08 13.21
C ASP A 123 0.73 3.06 12.07
N ARG A 124 0.54 3.56 10.85
CA ARG A 124 0.72 2.77 9.62
C ARG A 124 1.65 3.47 8.68
N LEU A 125 2.42 2.70 7.92
CA LEU A 125 3.20 3.24 6.81
C LEU A 125 2.37 3.18 5.53
N ALA A 126 2.26 4.32 4.86
CA ALA A 126 1.69 4.44 3.52
C ALA A 126 2.82 4.60 2.51
N PHE A 127 3.10 3.53 1.78
CA PHE A 127 4.03 3.53 0.65
C PHE A 127 3.30 4.02 -0.60
N ILE A 128 3.87 5.04 -1.24
CA ILE A 128 3.28 5.74 -2.38
C ILE A 128 4.04 5.34 -3.64
N GLY A 129 3.37 4.66 -4.56
CA GLY A 129 3.90 4.27 -5.86
C GLY A 129 3.35 5.17 -6.97
N ALA A 130 4.22 5.98 -7.57
CA ALA A 130 3.87 6.83 -8.71
C ALA A 130 4.40 6.24 -10.02
N TYR A 131 3.52 6.05 -10.99
CA TYR A 131 3.79 5.34 -12.24
C TYR A 131 3.46 6.18 -13.47
N GLU A 132 4.13 5.88 -14.58
CA GLU A 132 3.82 6.34 -15.95
C GLU A 132 2.52 5.68 -16.50
N SER A 133 1.49 5.61 -15.68
CA SER A 133 0.19 5.03 -16.03
C SER A 133 -0.94 5.81 -15.36
N LYS A 134 -2.21 5.52 -15.71
CA LYS A 134 -3.36 6.09 -14.97
C LYS A 134 -3.47 5.53 -13.54
N ARG A 135 -2.93 4.33 -13.31
CA ARG A 135 -2.96 3.61 -12.05
C ARG A 135 -1.71 3.94 -11.25
N GLN A 136 -1.94 4.45 -10.05
CA GLN A 136 -0.95 4.67 -9.01
C GLN A 136 -1.20 3.64 -7.90
N MET A 137 -0.26 3.48 -6.97
CA MET A 137 -0.33 2.44 -5.95
C MET A 137 -0.19 3.02 -4.56
N LEU A 138 -1.04 2.55 -3.65
CA LEU A 138 -0.88 2.68 -2.21
C LEU A 138 -0.63 1.29 -1.64
N VAL A 139 0.45 1.11 -0.86
CA VAL A 139 0.64 -0.06 -0.01
C VAL A 139 0.64 0.39 1.45
N SER A 140 -0.23 -0.22 2.25
CA SER A 140 -0.35 0.05 3.68
C SER A 140 0.32 -1.08 4.46
N VAL A 141 1.26 -0.69 5.32
CA VAL A 141 2.01 -1.58 6.20
C VAL A 141 1.69 -1.19 7.64
N VAL A 142 1.38 -2.17 8.48
CA VAL A 142 1.09 -1.99 9.92
C VAL A 142 2.27 -2.49 10.74
N PHE A 143 2.42 -1.96 11.96
CA PHE A 143 3.38 -2.49 12.93
C PHE A 143 2.67 -3.54 13.82
N PHE A 144 2.80 -4.81 13.46
CA PHE A 144 2.29 -5.96 14.23
C PHE A 144 3.34 -7.07 14.19
N GLU A 145 3.98 -7.36 15.33
CA GLU A 145 5.13 -8.29 15.43
C GLU A 145 6.27 -7.99 14.42
N GLY A 146 6.46 -6.70 14.10
CA GLY A 146 7.30 -6.24 13.00
C GLY A 146 6.49 -5.41 12.00
N GLN A 147 7.07 -5.09 10.85
CA GLN A 147 6.31 -4.45 9.77
C GLN A 147 5.61 -5.53 8.96
N MET A 148 4.29 -5.41 8.81
CA MET A 148 3.46 -6.37 8.09
C MET A 148 2.67 -5.68 7.00
N LEU A 149 2.69 -6.23 5.78
CA LEU A 149 1.80 -5.78 4.72
C LEU A 149 0.36 -6.05 5.13
N TRP A 150 -0.42 -4.97 5.24
CA TRP A 150 -1.83 -5.04 5.58
C TRP A 150 -2.70 -5.06 4.34
N ASN A 151 -2.44 -4.14 3.40
CA ASN A 151 -3.25 -4.04 2.19
C ASN A 151 -2.50 -3.27 1.08
N PHE A 152 -2.96 -3.43 -0.16
CA PHE A 152 -2.61 -2.52 -1.25
C PHE A 152 -3.84 -2.19 -2.10
N MET A 153 -3.83 -1.00 -2.69
CA MET A 153 -4.88 -0.56 -3.60
C MET A 153 -4.32 0.33 -4.70
N HIS A 154 -4.84 0.12 -5.91
CA HIS A 154 -4.59 1.05 -7.00
C HIS A 154 -5.55 2.24 -6.91
N THR A 155 -5.11 3.41 -7.38
CA THR A 155 -5.95 4.60 -7.45
C THR A 155 -5.41 5.57 -8.50
N ASP A 156 -6.10 6.69 -8.74
CA ASP A 156 -5.58 7.77 -9.58
C ASP A 156 -4.65 8.72 -8.79
N ALA A 157 -3.89 9.56 -9.48
CA ALA A 157 -2.94 10.48 -8.84
C ALA A 157 -3.59 11.49 -7.89
N LYS A 158 -4.79 12.00 -8.21
CA LYS A 158 -5.52 12.95 -7.36
C LYS A 158 -5.96 12.29 -6.06
N SER A 159 -6.45 11.07 -6.16
CA SER A 159 -6.91 10.27 -5.02
C SER A 159 -5.72 9.80 -4.18
N LEU A 160 -4.58 9.47 -4.79
CA LEU A 160 -3.37 9.07 -4.06
C LEU A 160 -2.80 10.21 -3.20
N ASN A 161 -2.93 11.47 -3.63
CA ASN A 161 -2.54 12.62 -2.80
C ASN A 161 -3.21 12.63 -1.41
N LYS A 162 -4.40 12.05 -1.28
CA LYS A 162 -5.11 11.98 0.00
C LYS A 162 -4.37 11.12 1.03
N HIS A 163 -3.50 10.22 0.58
CA HIS A 163 -2.70 9.33 1.44
C HIS A 163 -1.29 9.88 1.72
N ARG A 164 -0.97 11.08 1.22
CA ARG A 164 0.30 11.77 1.48
C ARG A 164 0.11 12.75 2.64
N HIS A 165 -0.01 12.20 3.84
CA HIS A 165 -0.21 12.94 5.07
C HIS A 165 0.43 12.21 6.27
N GLY A 166 0.56 12.90 7.40
CA GLY A 166 1.32 12.45 8.55
C GLY A 166 2.78 12.90 8.47
N GLU A 167 3.68 12.07 8.96
CA GLU A 167 5.12 12.32 8.93
C GLU A 167 5.74 11.71 7.67
N LEU A 168 6.42 12.51 6.85
CA LEU A 168 7.17 12.01 5.69
C LEU A 168 8.48 11.36 6.16
N LEU A 169 8.59 10.03 6.04
CA LEU A 169 9.78 9.28 6.46
C LEU A 169 10.78 9.06 5.33
N TYR A 170 10.30 8.95 4.10
CA TYR A 170 11.14 8.67 2.94
C TYR A 170 10.61 9.37 1.69
N ARG A 171 11.54 9.80 0.85
CA ARG A 171 11.26 10.19 -0.53
C ARG A 171 12.45 9.82 -1.41
N ARG A 172 12.17 9.40 -2.65
CA ARG A 172 13.20 9.03 -3.64
C ARG A 172 13.88 10.24 -4.30
N TYR A 173 13.38 11.44 -4.06
CA TYR A 173 13.79 12.66 -4.75
C TYR A 173 14.13 13.79 -3.78
N THR A 174 14.99 14.72 -4.21
CA THR A 174 15.28 15.97 -3.49
C THR A 174 14.38 17.08 -4.00
N LEU A 175 13.95 17.98 -3.11
CA LEU A 175 13.39 19.26 -3.53
C LEU A 175 14.57 20.18 -3.87
N PHE A 176 14.43 20.97 -4.95
CA PHE A 176 15.37 22.03 -5.30
C PHE A 176 15.16 23.26 -4.42
#